data_AF-A0AAE6CIR6-F1
#
_entry.id   AF-A0AAE6CIR6-F1
#
_cell.length_a   1.000
_cell.length_b   1.000
_cell.length_c   1.000
_cell.angle_alpha   90.00
_cell.angle_beta   90.00
_cell.angle_gamma   90.00
#
_symmetry.space_group_name_H-M   'P 1'
#
loop_
_entity.id
_entity.type
_entity.pdbx_description
1 polymer ?
#
loop_
_entity_poly.entity_id
_entity_poly.type
_entity_poly.pdbx_seq_one_letter_code
_entity_poly.pdbx_strand_id
1 'polypeptide(L)'
;MQDLSELIISVAAGEIDTPSLGVTEQVLASHKIARKPIKIDMNTQMDCCNVYYSLVGESYYFVLSLKQDAEQWRINWAYIEPHVRVRLVIQSSSLTPDRMSSFIGLKPTHSYLQGEKRNKSVNSVYRHHGWGFELDKDVPDSLEKKLDKLISVIGENRESLRTLSESASIKVMVWYDCYKDWMGGISLSAEQMALLGEIGAGLEVDIHASGPDWPGP
;
A
#
# COMPACT_ATOMS: atom_id res chain seq x y z
N MET A 1 8.52 -4.35 -33.99
CA MET A 1 8.02 -3.39 -32.99
C MET A 1 8.51 -3.88 -31.66
N GLN A 2 9.37 -3.12 -31.00
CA GLN A 2 9.75 -3.40 -29.61
C GLN A 2 8.52 -3.13 -28.73
N ASP A 3 8.24 -4.00 -27.76
CA ASP A 3 7.13 -3.79 -26.83
C ASP A 3 7.37 -2.47 -26.07
N LEU A 4 6.35 -1.61 -25.97
CA LEU A 4 6.41 -0.35 -25.23
C LEU A 4 6.94 -0.57 -23.81
N SER A 5 6.55 -1.69 -23.20
CA SER A 5 7.00 -2.09 -21.87
C SER A 5 8.51 -2.38 -21.86
N GLU A 6 9.05 -3.06 -22.88
CA GLU A 6 10.48 -3.33 -23.00
C GLU A 6 11.30 -2.04 -23.16
N LEU A 7 10.78 -1.07 -23.92
CA LEU A 7 11.43 0.22 -24.08
C LEU A 7 11.51 0.99 -22.75
N ILE A 8 10.39 1.08 -22.02
CA ILE A 8 10.32 1.73 -20.70
C ILE A 8 11.28 1.07 -19.71
N ILE A 9 11.28 -0.27 -19.66
CA ILE A 9 12.20 -1.04 -18.81
C ILE A 9 13.65 -0.76 -19.19
N SER A 10 13.96 -0.68 -20.49
CA SER A 10 15.33 -0.39 -20.95
C SER A 10 15.80 0.99 -20.51
N VAL A 11 14.94 2.01 -20.57
CA VAL A 11 15.29 3.37 -20.12
C VAL A 11 15.50 3.40 -18.61
N ALA A 12 14.62 2.77 -17.85
CA ALA A 12 14.74 2.65 -16.40
C ALA A 12 16.01 1.87 -15.97
N ALA A 13 16.32 0.77 -16.66
CA ALA A 13 17.55 0.02 -16.42
C ALA A 13 18.81 0.84 -16.71
N GLY A 14 18.79 1.67 -17.77
CA GLY A 14 19.89 2.57 -18.09
C GLY A 14 20.22 3.55 -16.96
N GLU A 15 19.20 4.11 -16.29
CA GLU A 15 19.40 4.96 -15.11
C GLU A 15 19.98 4.21 -13.91
N ILE A 16 19.60 2.94 -13.71
CA ILE A 16 20.16 2.12 -12.63
C ILE A 16 21.63 1.77 -12.92
N ASP A 17 21.96 1.49 -14.19
CA ASP A 17 23.31 1.10 -14.60
C ASP A 17 24.27 2.27 -14.71
N THR A 18 23.78 3.44 -15.11
CA THR A 18 24.55 4.68 -15.24
C THR A 18 23.69 5.85 -14.78
N PRO A 19 23.66 6.12 -13.46
CA PRO A 19 22.80 7.14 -12.87
C PRO A 19 23.06 8.52 -13.45
N SER A 20 21.98 9.21 -13.78
CA SER A 20 22.01 10.62 -14.19
C SER A 20 21.33 11.54 -13.17
N LEU A 21 20.47 10.99 -12.30
CA LEU A 21 19.86 11.71 -11.20
C LEU A 21 20.66 11.51 -9.91
N GLY A 22 20.93 12.61 -9.19
CA GLY A 22 21.60 12.55 -7.89
C GLY A 22 20.84 11.71 -6.86
N VAL A 23 19.51 11.65 -6.92
CA VAL A 23 18.70 10.77 -6.07
C VAL A 23 18.98 9.29 -6.37
N THR A 24 19.12 8.92 -7.65
CA THR A 24 19.44 7.54 -8.04
C THR A 24 20.82 7.16 -7.51
N GLU A 25 21.83 8.03 -7.67
CA GLU A 25 23.17 7.81 -7.12
C GLU A 25 23.13 7.56 -5.61
N GLN A 26 22.37 8.38 -4.88
CA GLN A 26 22.22 8.27 -3.43
C GLN A 26 21.55 6.96 -3.01
N VAL A 27 20.46 6.55 -3.69
CA VAL A 27 19.79 5.29 -3.38
C VAL A 27 20.72 4.10 -3.67
N LEU A 28 21.43 4.11 -4.79
CA LEU A 28 22.36 3.03 -5.16
C LEU A 28 23.60 2.96 -4.26
N ALA A 29 23.98 4.06 -3.61
CA ALA A 29 25.10 4.08 -2.67
C ALA A 29 24.80 3.28 -1.38
N SER A 30 23.53 3.20 -0.96
CA SER A 30 23.12 2.54 0.29
C SER A 30 22.25 1.31 0.09
N HIS A 31 21.62 1.15 -1.07
CA HIS A 31 20.68 0.07 -1.34
C HIS A 31 21.11 -0.82 -2.51
N LYS A 32 20.71 -2.09 -2.44
CA LYS A 32 20.75 -3.02 -3.55
C LYS A 32 19.38 -3.07 -4.20
N ILE A 33 19.29 -2.84 -5.51
CA ILE A 33 18.03 -2.83 -6.26
C ILE A 33 17.84 -4.16 -6.97
N ALA A 34 16.63 -4.72 -6.94
CA ALA A 34 16.28 -5.85 -7.79
C ALA A 34 16.36 -5.44 -9.27
N ARG A 35 16.92 -6.29 -10.14
CA ARG A 35 17.11 -5.93 -11.55
C ARG A 35 15.83 -5.86 -12.37
N LYS A 36 14.79 -6.60 -11.97
CA LYS A 36 13.50 -6.62 -12.65
C LYS A 36 12.51 -5.71 -11.93
N PRO A 37 11.80 -4.82 -12.63
CA PRO A 37 10.75 -4.03 -12.02
C PRO A 37 9.57 -4.92 -11.60
N ILE A 38 8.88 -4.51 -10.54
CA ILE A 38 7.73 -5.21 -9.96
C ILE A 38 6.39 -4.63 -10.41
N LYS A 39 6.38 -3.37 -10.86
CA LYS A 39 5.20 -2.68 -11.39
C LYS A 39 5.64 -1.60 -12.38
N ILE A 40 4.86 -1.45 -13.44
CA ILE A 40 4.90 -0.29 -14.34
C ILE A 40 3.52 0.35 -14.26
N ASP A 41 3.46 1.63 -13.91
CA ASP A 41 2.22 2.38 -13.72
C ASP A 41 2.18 3.58 -14.67
N MET A 42 1.26 3.56 -15.63
CA MET A 42 1.05 4.66 -16.56
C MET A 42 0.15 5.69 -15.87
N ASN A 43 0.73 6.79 -15.42
CA ASN A 43 -0.01 7.88 -14.79
C ASN A 43 -0.41 8.92 -15.85
N THR A 44 -1.60 8.74 -16.41
CA THR A 44 -2.15 9.62 -17.44
C THR A 44 -2.46 11.03 -16.95
N GLN A 45 -2.65 11.23 -15.64
CA GLN A 45 -2.92 12.55 -15.08
C GLN A 45 -1.66 13.42 -15.01
N MET A 46 -0.51 12.80 -14.75
CA MET A 46 0.79 13.49 -14.66
C MET A 46 1.63 13.38 -15.93
N ASP A 47 1.07 12.74 -16.96
CA ASP A 47 1.74 12.43 -18.23
C ASP A 47 3.12 11.78 -17.99
N CYS A 48 3.14 10.76 -17.13
CA CYS A 48 4.36 10.05 -16.76
C CYS A 48 4.13 8.55 -16.61
N CYS A 49 5.22 7.79 -16.62
CA CYS A 49 5.25 6.37 -16.35
C CYS A 49 6.16 6.11 -15.15
N ASN A 50 5.61 5.50 -14.10
CA ASN A 50 6.38 5.12 -12.92
C ASN A 50 6.79 3.65 -13.01
N VAL A 51 8.08 3.38 -12.86
CA VAL A 51 8.66 2.03 -12.85
C VAL A 51 9.14 1.74 -11.44
N TYR A 52 8.54 0.74 -10.81
CA TYR A 52 8.79 0.37 -9.41
C TYR A 52 9.78 -0.79 -9.34
N TYR A 53 10.77 -0.65 -8.47
CA TYR A 53 11.75 -1.68 -8.16
C TYR A 53 11.74 -2.00 -6.67
N SER A 54 11.85 -3.29 -6.33
CA SER A 54 12.13 -3.71 -4.97
C SER A 54 13.57 -3.39 -4.58
N LEU A 55 13.75 -3.01 -3.32
CA LEU A 55 15.06 -2.88 -2.69
C LEU A 55 15.33 -4.16 -1.87
N VAL A 56 16.49 -4.78 -2.07
CA VAL A 56 16.82 -6.07 -1.48
C VAL A 56 16.96 -5.93 0.03
N GLY A 57 16.10 -6.62 0.77
CA GLY A 57 16.09 -6.61 2.24
C GLY A 57 15.19 -5.54 2.85
N GLU A 58 14.58 -4.69 2.03
CA GLU A 58 13.70 -3.60 2.47
C GLU A 58 12.26 -3.86 2.03
N SER A 59 11.29 -3.24 2.72
CA SER A 59 9.87 -3.36 2.41
C SER A 59 9.36 -2.28 1.44
N TYR A 60 10.03 -1.14 1.33
CA TYR A 60 9.66 -0.02 0.45
C TYR A 60 10.29 -0.13 -0.95
N TYR A 61 9.92 0.77 -1.85
CA TYR A 61 10.23 0.69 -3.28
C TYR A 61 11.06 1.86 -3.77
N PHE A 62 11.93 1.60 -4.73
CA PHE A 62 12.54 2.66 -5.54
C PHE A 62 11.72 2.87 -6.81
N VAL A 63 11.38 4.12 -7.10
CA VAL A 63 10.52 4.49 -8.22
C VAL A 63 11.26 5.41 -9.15
N LEU A 64 11.37 5.00 -10.41
CA LEU A 64 11.83 5.84 -11.50
C LEU A 64 10.61 6.36 -12.26
N SER A 65 10.49 7.68 -12.36
CA SER A 65 9.43 8.35 -13.11
C SER A 65 9.99 8.79 -14.46
N LEU A 66 9.37 8.30 -15.52
CA LEU A 66 9.72 8.61 -16.91
C LEU A 66 8.65 9.50 -17.52
N LYS A 67 9.05 10.39 -18.43
CA LYS A 67 8.14 11.16 -19.27
C LYS A 67 8.43 10.92 -20.74
N GLN A 68 7.41 11.10 -21.56
CA GLN A 68 7.56 11.06 -23.00
C GLN A 68 7.86 12.46 -23.52
N ASP A 69 9.00 12.64 -24.17
CA ASP A 69 9.42 13.88 -24.83
C ASP A 69 9.68 13.59 -26.32
N ALA A 70 8.93 14.22 -27.22
CA ALA A 70 9.02 14.03 -28.67
C ALA A 70 9.08 12.54 -29.08
N GLU A 71 8.14 11.74 -28.60
CA GLU A 71 8.03 10.28 -28.80
C GLU A 71 9.11 9.42 -28.13
N GLN A 72 10.06 10.01 -27.39
CA GLN A 72 11.11 9.30 -26.66
C GLN A 72 10.84 9.30 -25.16
N TRP A 73 10.99 8.13 -24.53
CA TRP A 73 10.95 8.02 -23.08
C TRP A 73 12.25 8.50 -22.46
N ARG A 74 12.16 9.35 -21.44
CA ARG A 74 13.30 9.86 -20.69
C ARG A 74 13.03 9.82 -19.20
N ILE A 75 14.09 9.57 -18.44
CA ILE A 75 14.07 9.68 -16.98
C ILE A 75 13.79 11.14 -16.62
N ASN A 76 12.80 11.34 -15.76
CA ASN A 76 12.36 12.66 -15.32
C ASN A 76 12.60 12.86 -13.82
N TRP A 77 12.36 11.84 -13.00
CA TRP A 77 12.53 11.92 -11.56
C TRP A 77 12.76 10.54 -10.94
N ALA A 78 13.25 10.51 -9.71
CA ALA A 78 13.39 9.30 -8.91
C ALA A 78 13.02 9.58 -7.45
N TYR A 79 12.42 8.61 -6.77
CA TYR A 79 12.05 8.73 -5.37
C TYR A 79 11.85 7.37 -4.70
N ILE A 80 11.78 7.37 -3.37
CA ILE A 80 11.38 6.19 -2.59
C ILE A 80 9.89 6.26 -2.31
N GLU A 81 9.18 5.17 -2.63
CA GLU A 81 7.76 5.01 -2.32
C GLU A 81 7.61 4.02 -1.14
N PRO A 82 6.84 4.35 -0.10
CA PRO A 82 6.54 3.44 0.99
C PRO A 82 5.83 2.18 0.49
N HIS A 83 5.96 1.08 1.25
CA HIS A 83 5.01 -0.02 1.14
C HIS A 83 3.83 0.25 2.04
N VAL A 84 2.66 0.32 1.41
CA VAL A 84 1.41 0.60 2.11
C VAL A 84 0.46 -0.57 1.99
N ARG A 85 -0.10 -0.95 3.12
CA ARG A 85 -1.21 -1.91 3.21
C ARG A 85 -2.40 -1.22 3.86
N VAL A 86 -3.57 -1.35 3.24
CA VAL A 86 -4.82 -0.77 3.74
C VAL A 86 -5.83 -1.89 3.92
N ARG A 87 -6.35 -2.03 5.14
CA ARG A 87 -7.22 -3.14 5.52
C ARG A 87 -8.44 -2.66 6.30
N LEU A 88 -9.63 -3.07 5.89
CA LEU A 88 -10.82 -2.99 6.74
C LEU A 88 -10.75 -4.12 7.78
N VAL A 89 -10.93 -3.78 9.05
CA VAL A 89 -10.93 -4.70 10.18
C VAL A 89 -12.20 -4.49 11.00
N ILE A 90 -12.88 -5.59 11.30
CA ILE A 90 -14.08 -5.62 12.11
C ILE A 90 -13.83 -6.59 13.26
N GLN A 91 -14.09 -6.14 14.48
CA GLN A 91 -13.92 -6.93 15.69
C GLN A 91 -15.20 -6.92 16.51
N SER A 92 -15.64 -8.11 16.95
CA SER A 92 -16.82 -8.25 17.81
C SER A 92 -16.63 -9.37 18.81
N SER A 93 -17.19 -9.21 20.00
CA SER A 93 -17.26 -10.26 21.02
C SER A 93 -18.47 -11.19 20.84
N SER A 94 -19.44 -10.82 20.00
CA SER A 94 -20.72 -11.53 19.87
C SER A 94 -20.99 -12.04 18.45
N LEU A 95 -20.41 -11.40 17.44
CA LEU A 95 -20.60 -11.79 16.04
C LEU A 95 -19.39 -12.59 15.54
N THR A 96 -19.64 -13.77 14.97
CA THR A 96 -18.60 -14.55 14.30
C THR A 96 -18.29 -13.98 12.91
N PRO A 97 -17.13 -14.29 12.31
CA PRO A 97 -16.80 -13.81 10.96
C PRO A 97 -17.82 -14.21 9.89
N ASP A 98 -18.43 -15.39 9.99
CA ASP A 98 -19.47 -15.83 9.05
C ASP A 98 -20.75 -14.98 9.18
N ARG A 99 -21.11 -14.61 10.41
CA ARG A 99 -22.24 -13.71 10.67
C ARG A 99 -21.95 -12.30 10.16
N MET A 100 -20.74 -11.78 10.39
CA MET A 100 -20.31 -10.50 9.81
C MET A 100 -20.36 -10.52 8.28
N SER A 101 -19.83 -11.58 7.66
CA SER A 101 -19.83 -11.76 6.19
C SER A 101 -21.25 -11.80 5.63
N SER A 102 -22.16 -12.51 6.31
CA SER A 102 -23.57 -12.60 5.91
C SER A 102 -24.27 -11.24 6.02
N PHE A 103 -23.89 -10.42 7.00
CA PHE A 103 -24.47 -9.09 7.23
C PHE A 103 -23.99 -8.06 6.19
N ILE A 104 -22.69 -8.08 5.90
CA ILE A 104 -22.04 -7.13 4.99
C ILE A 104 -22.23 -7.54 3.53
N GLY A 105 -22.39 -8.84 3.24
CA GLY A 105 -22.38 -9.36 1.87
C GLY A 105 -20.98 -9.52 1.27
N LEU A 106 -19.93 -9.44 2.09
CA LEU A 106 -18.53 -9.57 1.69
C LEU A 106 -17.84 -10.74 2.38
N LYS A 107 -16.91 -11.39 1.67
CA LYS A 107 -16.03 -12.42 2.25
C LYS A 107 -14.74 -11.79 2.75
N PRO A 108 -14.24 -12.15 3.95
CA PRO A 108 -12.99 -11.63 4.46
C PRO A 108 -11.81 -12.24 3.69
N THR A 109 -10.72 -11.48 3.60
CA THR A 109 -9.42 -12.03 3.18
C THR A 109 -8.71 -12.76 4.31
N HIS A 110 -9.01 -12.40 5.55
CA HIS A 110 -8.57 -13.12 6.74
C HIS A 110 -9.57 -12.95 7.88
N SER A 111 -9.78 -14.01 8.65
CA SER A 111 -10.63 -14.03 9.83
C SER A 111 -10.03 -14.92 10.93
N TYR A 112 -10.51 -14.71 12.15
CA TYR A 112 -10.19 -15.54 13.31
C TYR A 112 -11.36 -15.58 14.28
N LEU A 113 -11.45 -16.64 15.06
CA LEU A 113 -12.41 -16.76 16.16
C LEU A 113 -11.81 -16.31 17.49
N GLN A 114 -12.67 -15.80 18.36
CA GLN A 114 -12.30 -15.56 19.74
C GLN A 114 -11.80 -16.85 20.39
N GLY A 115 -10.70 -16.77 21.14
CA GLY A 115 -10.05 -17.91 21.78
C GLY A 115 -9.05 -18.66 20.90
N GLU A 116 -9.01 -18.40 19.59
CA GLU A 116 -7.96 -18.96 18.74
C GLU A 116 -6.58 -18.38 19.09
N LYS A 117 -5.54 -19.18 18.94
CA LYS A 117 -4.15 -18.75 19.19
C LYS A 117 -3.72 -17.76 18.11
N ARG A 118 -3.13 -16.64 18.53
CA ARG A 118 -2.65 -15.58 17.60
C ARG A 118 -1.44 -16.01 16.79
N ASN A 119 -0.54 -16.77 17.41
CA ASN A 119 0.59 -17.40 16.75
C ASN A 119 0.93 -18.71 17.47
N LYS A 120 1.79 -19.53 16.86
CA LYS A 120 2.21 -20.81 17.47
C LYS A 120 3.22 -20.62 18.61
N SER A 121 3.91 -19.48 18.66
CA SER A 121 5.07 -19.23 19.52
C SER A 121 4.76 -18.47 20.81
N VAL A 122 3.63 -17.79 20.91
CA VAL A 122 3.20 -16.99 22.06
C VAL A 122 1.90 -17.56 22.58
N ASN A 123 1.80 -17.76 23.89
CA ASN A 123 0.59 -18.21 24.56
C ASN A 123 -0.44 -17.07 24.67
N SER A 124 -0.82 -16.49 23.52
CA SER A 124 -1.80 -15.41 23.42
C SER A 124 -2.92 -15.83 22.47
N VAL A 125 -4.15 -15.50 22.87
CA VAL A 125 -5.37 -15.80 22.10
C VAL A 125 -6.05 -14.51 21.64
N TYR A 126 -6.87 -14.59 20.60
CA TYR A 126 -7.74 -13.49 20.21
C TYR A 126 -8.84 -13.28 21.27
N ARG A 127 -9.00 -12.03 21.70
CA ARG A 127 -10.01 -11.63 22.71
C ARG A 127 -11.40 -11.41 22.11
N HIS A 128 -11.47 -11.30 20.78
CA HIS A 128 -12.67 -11.05 20.00
C HIS A 128 -12.63 -11.91 18.73
N HIS A 129 -13.76 -12.07 18.06
CA HIS A 129 -13.79 -12.51 16.67
C HIS A 129 -13.23 -11.40 15.78
N GLY A 130 -12.52 -11.80 14.73
CA GLY A 130 -11.94 -10.88 13.77
C GLY A 130 -12.37 -11.20 12.35
N TRP A 131 -12.73 -10.16 11.63
CA TRP A 131 -13.00 -10.19 10.20
C TRP A 131 -12.17 -9.10 9.57
N GLY A 132 -11.47 -9.37 8.47
CA GLY A 132 -10.82 -8.28 7.75
C GLY A 132 -10.62 -8.55 6.28
N PHE A 133 -10.52 -7.46 5.56
CA PHE A 133 -10.56 -7.40 4.11
C PHE A 133 -9.49 -6.42 3.62
N GLU A 134 -8.67 -6.89 2.69
CA GLU A 134 -7.48 -6.19 2.20
C GLU A 134 -7.35 -6.47 0.70
N LEU A 135 -7.17 -5.40 -0.07
CA LEU A 135 -6.93 -5.47 -1.51
C LEU A 135 -5.45 -5.21 -1.79
N ASP A 136 -4.94 -5.81 -2.87
CA ASP A 136 -3.63 -5.43 -3.43
C ASP A 136 -2.47 -5.42 -2.42
N LYS A 137 -2.49 -6.35 -1.44
CA LYS A 137 -1.61 -6.35 -0.27
C LYS A 137 -0.14 -6.01 -0.59
N ASP A 138 0.44 -6.71 -1.56
CA ASP A 138 1.87 -6.58 -1.92
C ASP A 138 2.09 -5.85 -3.26
N VAL A 139 1.05 -5.18 -3.78
CA VAL A 139 1.16 -4.38 -5.01
C VAL A 139 1.55 -2.93 -4.64
N PRO A 140 2.64 -2.36 -5.20
CA PRO A 140 3.02 -0.97 -4.93
C PRO A 140 1.91 0.00 -5.35
N ASP A 141 1.51 0.88 -4.44
CA ASP A 141 0.59 1.98 -4.71
C ASP A 141 0.57 2.94 -3.52
N SER A 142 0.10 4.16 -3.75
CA SER A 142 -0.07 5.11 -2.66
C SER A 142 -1.20 4.66 -1.70
N LEU A 143 -1.15 5.19 -0.48
CA LEU A 143 -2.19 4.97 0.53
C LEU A 143 -3.56 5.39 0.02
N GLU A 144 -3.64 6.56 -0.59
CA GLU A 144 -4.86 7.18 -1.08
C GLU A 144 -5.51 6.30 -2.16
N LYS A 145 -4.72 5.84 -3.14
CA LYS A 145 -5.22 4.94 -4.20
C LYS A 145 -5.72 3.61 -3.64
N LYS A 146 -5.01 3.03 -2.66
CA LYS A 146 -5.46 1.79 -1.98
C LYS A 146 -6.72 2.01 -1.16
N LEU A 147 -6.83 3.15 -0.50
CA LEU A 147 -8.03 3.52 0.23
C LEU A 147 -9.20 3.71 -0.72
N ASP A 148 -9.03 4.41 -1.85
CA ASP A 148 -10.09 4.58 -2.86
C ASP A 148 -10.60 3.23 -3.40
N LYS A 149 -9.69 2.28 -3.66
CA LYS A 149 -10.07 0.91 -4.05
C LYS A 149 -10.85 0.19 -2.95
N LEU A 150 -10.42 0.31 -1.70
CA LEU A 150 -11.14 -0.28 -0.57
C LEU A 150 -12.55 0.33 -0.47
N ILE A 151 -12.64 1.65 -0.54
CA ILE A 151 -13.88 2.43 -0.51
C ILE A 151 -14.82 2.05 -1.65
N SER A 152 -14.31 1.85 -2.87
CA SER A 152 -15.14 1.49 -4.02
C SER A 152 -15.78 0.13 -3.82
N VAL A 153 -15.07 -0.84 -3.23
CA VAL A 153 -15.60 -2.18 -2.97
C VAL A 153 -16.61 -2.18 -1.83
N ILE A 154 -16.32 -1.49 -0.72
CA ILE A 154 -17.25 -1.47 0.43
C ILE A 154 -18.41 -0.49 0.23
N GLY A 155 -18.36 0.33 -0.83
CA GLY A 155 -19.32 1.39 -1.10
C GLY A 155 -20.74 0.88 -1.28
N GLU A 156 -20.92 -0.33 -1.81
CA GLU A 156 -22.23 -0.98 -1.96
C GLU A 156 -22.82 -1.47 -0.62
N ASN A 157 -21.98 -1.59 0.41
CA ASN A 157 -22.35 -2.17 1.71
C ASN A 157 -22.24 -1.16 2.86
N ARG A 158 -22.21 0.14 2.57
CA ARG A 158 -22.07 1.21 3.58
C ARG A 158 -23.11 1.15 4.67
N GLU A 159 -24.38 0.94 4.30
CA GLU A 159 -25.47 0.88 5.27
C GLU A 159 -25.30 -0.32 6.22
N SER A 160 -24.97 -1.49 5.69
CA SER A 160 -24.65 -2.67 6.50
C SER A 160 -23.46 -2.41 7.41
N LEU A 161 -22.39 -1.78 6.92
CA LEU A 161 -21.23 -1.46 7.77
C LEU A 161 -21.59 -0.47 8.88
N ARG A 162 -22.37 0.58 8.56
CA ARG A 162 -22.87 1.55 9.54
C ARG A 162 -23.70 0.87 10.63
N THR A 163 -24.67 0.03 10.28
CA THR A 163 -25.46 -0.70 11.29
C THR A 163 -24.58 -1.67 12.09
N LEU A 164 -23.62 -2.34 11.46
CA LEU A 164 -22.71 -3.25 12.15
C LEU A 164 -21.84 -2.51 13.18
N SER A 165 -21.49 -1.25 12.92
CA SER A 165 -20.70 -0.41 13.83
C SER A 165 -21.35 -0.19 15.22
N GLU A 166 -22.67 -0.38 15.32
CA GLU A 166 -23.40 -0.29 16.60
C GLU A 166 -23.09 -1.46 17.54
N SER A 167 -22.56 -2.57 17.03
CA SER A 167 -22.32 -3.82 17.77
C SER A 167 -20.93 -4.43 17.55
N ALA A 168 -20.10 -3.80 16.72
CA ALA A 168 -18.74 -4.22 16.41
C ALA A 168 -17.83 -2.99 16.24
N SER A 169 -16.55 -3.14 16.58
CA SER A 169 -15.55 -2.13 16.26
C SER A 169 -15.16 -2.27 14.80
N ILE A 170 -15.28 -1.19 14.04
CA ILE A 170 -14.83 -1.11 12.64
C ILE A 170 -13.64 -0.16 12.56
N LYS A 171 -12.59 -0.59 11.87
CA LYS A 171 -11.37 0.20 11.65
C LYS A 171 -10.84 0.00 10.25
N VAL A 172 -10.29 1.04 9.66
CA VAL A 172 -9.34 0.93 8.57
C VAL A 172 -7.94 1.00 9.17
N MET A 173 -7.20 -0.09 9.06
CA MET A 173 -5.82 -0.19 9.52
C MET A 173 -4.88 0.01 8.33
N VAL A 174 -3.91 0.89 8.51
CA VAL A 174 -2.86 1.20 7.56
C VAL A 174 -1.54 0.72 8.14
N TRP A 175 -0.83 -0.14 7.42
CA TRP A 175 0.60 -0.34 7.66
C TRP A 175 1.37 0.48 6.63
N TYR A 176 2.23 1.36 7.12
CA TYR A 176 3.02 2.29 6.32
C TYR A 176 4.49 2.03 6.61
N ASP A 177 5.11 1.20 5.77
CA ASP A 177 6.53 0.87 5.86
C ASP A 177 7.33 1.81 4.96
N CYS A 178 8.19 2.63 5.54
CA CYS A 178 8.91 3.67 4.83
C CYS A 178 10.41 3.67 5.11
N TYR A 179 11.15 4.35 4.24
CA TYR A 179 12.56 4.62 4.47
C TYR A 179 12.70 5.69 5.55
N LYS A 180 13.52 5.42 6.57
CA LYS A 180 13.66 6.28 7.75
C LYS A 180 14.13 7.71 7.44
N ASP A 181 14.91 7.87 6.38
CA ASP A 181 15.44 9.18 5.96
C ASP A 181 14.58 9.82 4.84
N TRP A 182 13.53 9.12 4.38
CA TRP A 182 12.60 9.62 3.37
C TRP A 182 11.16 9.25 3.73
N MET A 183 10.57 10.06 4.63
CA MET A 183 9.19 9.90 5.05
C MET A 183 8.28 10.91 4.32
N GLY A 184 7.29 10.39 3.60
CA GLY A 184 6.22 11.19 3.02
C GLY A 184 5.13 11.53 4.03
N GLY A 185 4.29 12.50 3.68
CA GLY A 185 3.03 12.75 4.39
C GLY A 185 1.94 11.75 3.98
N ILE A 186 0.91 11.62 4.81
CA ILE A 186 -0.34 10.93 4.48
C ILE A 186 -1.39 12.02 4.21
N SER A 187 -2.06 11.97 3.05
CA SER A 187 -3.02 12.99 2.65
C SER A 187 -4.36 12.38 2.30
N LEU A 188 -5.30 12.40 3.25
CA LEU A 188 -6.66 11.91 3.01
C LEU A 188 -7.58 13.00 2.48
N SER A 189 -8.37 12.68 1.46
CA SER A 189 -9.37 13.59 0.92
C SER A 189 -10.55 13.74 1.88
N ALA A 190 -11.32 14.82 1.70
CA ALA A 190 -12.54 15.04 2.49
C ALA A 190 -13.56 13.91 2.28
N GLU A 191 -13.66 13.40 1.05
CA GLU A 191 -14.54 12.31 0.65
C GLU A 191 -14.14 10.99 1.33
N GLN A 192 -12.83 10.70 1.37
CA GLN A 192 -12.30 9.52 2.07
C GLN A 192 -12.64 9.58 3.55
N MET A 193 -12.37 10.71 4.20
CA MET A 193 -12.66 10.92 5.63
C MET A 193 -14.16 10.85 5.93
N ALA A 194 -14.99 11.45 5.08
CA ALA A 194 -16.44 11.43 5.23
C ALA A 194 -17.00 10.01 5.16
N LEU A 195 -16.51 9.19 4.23
CA LEU A 195 -16.94 7.80 4.12
C LEU A 195 -16.54 6.97 5.33
N LEU A 196 -15.31 7.12 5.83
CA LEU A 196 -14.89 6.43 7.06
C LEU A 196 -15.83 6.78 8.23
N GLY A 197 -16.20 8.05 8.35
CA GLY A 197 -17.20 8.51 9.32
C GLY A 197 -18.59 7.91 9.09
N GLU A 198 -19.06 7.84 7.85
CA GLU A 198 -20.37 7.29 7.47
C GLU A 198 -20.54 5.84 7.93
N ILE A 199 -19.50 5.01 7.80
CA ILE A 199 -19.53 3.61 8.20
C ILE A 199 -19.14 3.38 9.67
N GLY A 200 -18.89 4.45 10.44
CA GLY A 200 -18.45 4.37 11.83
C GLY A 200 -17.06 3.77 12.01
N ALA A 201 -16.19 3.85 11.00
CA ALA A 201 -14.84 3.31 11.03
C ALA A 201 -13.84 4.30 11.64
N GLY A 202 -13.02 3.82 12.58
CA GLY A 202 -11.79 4.51 12.97
C GLY A 202 -10.68 4.33 11.94
N LEU A 203 -9.75 5.26 11.87
CA LEU A 203 -8.49 5.10 11.12
C LEU A 203 -7.35 4.81 12.10
N GLU A 204 -6.61 3.75 11.87
CA GLU A 204 -5.42 3.37 12.64
C GLU A 204 -4.23 3.27 11.70
N VAL A 205 -3.14 3.97 12.01
CA VAL A 205 -1.94 4.03 11.16
C VAL A 205 -0.74 3.57 11.96
N ASP A 206 -0.19 2.42 11.57
CA ASP A 206 1.10 1.91 12.04
C ASP A 206 2.18 2.38 11.07
N ILE A 207 3.11 3.20 11.56
CA ILE A 207 4.24 3.70 10.76
C ILE A 207 5.51 2.97 11.19
N HIS A 208 6.18 2.33 10.23
CA HIS A 208 7.43 1.62 10.42
C HIS A 208 8.52 2.24 9.54
N ALA A 209 9.40 3.02 10.15
CA ALA A 209 10.56 3.59 9.51
C ALA A 209 11.77 2.64 9.65
N SER A 210 12.40 2.26 8.54
CA SER A 210 13.57 1.37 8.52
C SER A 210 14.52 1.71 7.37
N GLY A 211 15.60 0.95 7.22
CA GLY A 211 16.57 1.11 6.13
C GLY A 211 17.99 1.48 6.56
N PRO A 212 18.96 1.38 5.63
CA PRO A 212 20.35 1.73 5.87
C PRO A 212 20.52 3.22 6.14
N ASP A 213 21.58 3.60 6.85
CA ASP A 213 21.90 5.01 7.06
C ASP A 213 22.16 5.70 5.72
N TRP A 214 21.65 6.93 5.61
CA TRP A 214 22.00 7.82 4.52
C TRP A 214 23.53 8.01 4.48
N PRO A 215 24.21 7.75 3.33
CA PRO A 215 25.66 7.80 3.25
C PRO A 215 26.24 9.23 3.35
N GLY A 216 25.37 10.25 3.48
CA GLY A 216 25.76 11.66 3.46
C GLY A 216 25.96 12.18 2.04
N PRO A 217 25.95 13.50 1.84
CA PRO A 217 26.60 14.11 0.68
C PRO A 217 28.13 13.96 0.74
#